data_AF-Q30UC3-F1
#
_entry.id   AF-Q30UC3-F1
#
_cell.length_a   1.000
_cell.length_b   1.000
_cell.length_c   1.000
_cell.angle_alpha   90.00
_cell.angle_beta   90.00
_cell.angle_gamma   90.00
#
_symmetry.space_group_name_H-M   'P 1'
#
loop_
_entity.id
_entity.type
_entity.pdbx_description
1 polymer ?
#
loop_
_entity_poly.entity_id
_entity_poly.type
_entity_poly.pdbx_seq_one_letter_code
_entity_poly.pdbx_strand_id
1 'polypeptide(L)' 'MNYIGSKYKLSVFLEDEIRAAVEGSLSNKLFCDMFAGIAVVGCEFKQYVKIAVDGYKVFLEIDV' A
#
# COMPACT_ATOMS: atom_id res chain seq x y z
N MET A 1 8.71 5.72 13.91
CA MET A 1 7.83 6.39 14.90
C MET A 1 6.88 5.37 15.48
N ASN A 2 6.64 5.39 16.78
CA ASN A 2 5.62 4.53 17.38
C ASN A 2 4.24 5.08 17.02
N TYR A 3 3.38 4.25 16.45
CA TYR A 3 2.01 4.62 16.07
C TYR A 3 1.05 3.52 16.52
N ILE A 4 0.05 3.88 17.31
CA ILE A 4 -0.95 2.94 17.80
C ILE A 4 -1.72 2.41 16.60
N GLY A 5 -1.84 1.08 16.51
CA GLY A 5 -2.49 0.44 15.36
C GLY A 5 -1.62 0.36 14.10
N SER A 6 -0.33 0.67 14.19
CA SER A 6 0.64 0.41 13.13
C SER A 6 0.55 -1.05 12.67
N LYS A 7 0.51 -1.23 11.35
CA LYS A 7 0.41 -2.56 10.71
C LYS A 7 1.77 -3.18 10.41
N TYR A 8 2.86 -2.64 10.95
CA TYR A 8 4.22 -3.15 10.71
C TYR A 8 4.36 -4.66 10.94
N LYS A 9 3.84 -5.17 12.07
CA LYS A 9 3.91 -6.61 12.38
C LYS A 9 3.03 -7.49 11.47
N LEU A 10 2.12 -6.87 10.71
CA LEU A 10 1.22 -7.55 9.78
C LEU A 10 1.66 -7.35 8.32
N SER A 11 2.81 -6.70 8.05
CA SER A 11 3.22 -6.38 6.67
C SER A 11 3.36 -7.64 5.80
N VAL A 12 3.95 -8.70 6.34
CA VAL A 12 4.10 -9.99 5.64
C VAL A 12 2.74 -10.59 5.29
N PHE A 13 1.83 -10.65 6.27
CA PHE A 13 0.47 -11.14 6.04
C PHE A 13 -0.26 -10.31 4.97
N LEU A 14 -0.14 -8.98 5.02
CA LEU A 14 -0.74 -8.10 4.01
C LEU A 14 -0.14 -8.34 2.63
N GLU A 15 1.18 -8.54 2.53
CA GLU A 15 1.85 -8.88 1.27
C GLU A 15 1.30 -10.17 0.67
N ASP A 16 1.23 -11.23 1.47
CA ASP A 16 0.74 -12.54 1.03
C ASP A 16 -0.71 -12.47 0.53
N GLU A 17 -1.60 -11.86 1.31
CA GLU A 17 -3.02 -11.74 0.95
C GLU A 17 -3.23 -10.85 -0.28
N ILE A 18 -2.50 -9.74 -0.40
CA ILE A 18 -2.61 -8.86 -1.58
C ILE A 18 -2.10 -9.57 -2.84
N ARG A 19 -0.98 -10.31 -2.75
CA ARG A 19 -0.47 -11.11 -3.88
C ARG A 19 -1.41 -12.24 -4.26
N ALA A 20 -2.10 -12.83 -3.30
CA ALA A 20 -3.11 -13.86 -3.56
C ALA A 20 -4.37 -13.28 -4.21
N ALA A 21 -4.77 -12.07 -3.84
CA ALA A 21 -5.97 -11.40 -4.34
C ALA A 21 -5.78 -10.74 -5.73
N VAL A 22 -4.55 -10.38 -6.09
CA VAL A 22 -4.25 -9.69 -7.35
C VAL A 22 -3.65 -10.67 -8.36
N GLU A 23 -4.34 -10.86 -9.48
CA GLU A 23 -3.78 -11.64 -10.59
C GLU A 23 -2.57 -10.93 -11.23
N GLY A 24 -1.48 -11.69 -11.40
CA GLY A 24 -0.27 -11.23 -12.09
C GLY A 24 0.69 -10.43 -11.22
N SER A 25 1.65 -9.76 -11.86
CA SER A 25 2.68 -8.99 -11.16
C SER A 25 2.16 -7.66 -10.62
N LEU A 26 2.57 -7.33 -9.39
CA LEU A 26 2.34 -6.02 -8.78
C LEU A 26 3.17 -4.89 -9.42
N SER A 27 4.24 -5.22 -10.15
CA SER A 27 5.23 -4.25 -10.66
C SER A 27 4.65 -3.17 -11.57
N ASN A 28 3.51 -3.43 -12.21
CA ASN A 28 2.83 -2.49 -13.10
C ASN A 28 1.56 -1.86 -12.47
N LYS A 29 1.31 -2.14 -11.18
CA LYS A 29 0.13 -1.65 -10.45
C LYS A 29 0.45 -0.37 -9.68
N LEU A 30 -0.61 0.37 -9.37
CA LEU A 30 -0.61 1.46 -8.41
C LEU A 30 -1.07 0.90 -7.06
N PHE A 31 -0.32 1.16 -5.99
CA PHE A 31 -0.74 0.85 -4.63
C PHE A 31 -1.24 2.11 -3.94
N CYS A 32 -2.47 2.08 -3.42
CA CYS A 32 -3.08 3.20 -2.70
C CYS A 32 -3.37 2.79 -1.25
N ASP A 33 -2.59 3.32 -0.31
CA ASP A 33 -2.81 3.15 1.13
C ASP A 33 -3.78 4.21 1.64
N MET A 34 -5.08 3.90 1.56
CA MET A 34 -6.16 4.84 1.88
C MET A 34 -6.15 5.31 3.34
N PHE A 35 -5.59 4.51 4.25
CA PHE A 35 -5.57 4.75 5.70
C PHE A 35 -4.12 4.66 6.23
N ALA A 36 -3.19 5.29 5.52
CA ALA A 36 -1.75 5.09 5.71
C ALA A 36 -1.23 5.37 7.12
N GLY A 37 -1.83 6.30 7.88
CA GLY A 37 -1.32 6.70 9.19
C GLY A 37 0.12 7.21 9.08
N ILE A 38 1.10 6.43 9.56
CA ILE A 38 2.54 6.70 9.37
C ILE A 38 3.14 6.08 8.10
N ALA A 39 2.30 5.65 7.16
CA ALA A 39 2.66 5.08 5.86
C ALA A 39 3.53 3.81 5.91
N VAL A 40 3.40 3.01 6.98
CA VAL A 40 4.22 1.80 7.11
C VAL A 40 3.89 0.77 6.04
N VAL A 41 2.61 0.62 5.67
CA VAL A 41 2.21 -0.34 4.62
C VAL A 41 2.62 0.19 3.25
N GLY A 42 2.30 1.44 2.91
CA GLY A 42 2.78 2.07 1.68
C GLY A 42 4.30 1.98 1.48
N CYS A 43 5.10 2.17 2.54
CA CYS A 43 6.56 2.02 2.47
C CYS A 43 7.02 0.59 2.14
N GLU A 44 6.41 -0.43 2.76
CA GLU A 44 6.75 -1.83 2.48
C GLU A 44 6.43 -2.21 1.02
N PHE A 45 5.36 -1.66 0.44
CA PHE A 45 4.91 -2.01 -0.91
C PHE A 45 5.62 -1.24 -2.03
N LYS A 46 6.33 -0.14 -1.74
CA LYS A 46 7.05 0.68 -2.75
C LYS A 46 8.01 -0.12 -3.64
N GLN A 47 8.58 -1.21 -3.13
CA GLN A 47 9.51 -2.06 -3.87
C GLN A 47 8.81 -3.05 -4.82
N TYR A 48 7.49 -3.24 -4.67
CA TYR A 48 6.73 -4.23 -5.44
C TYR A 48 5.83 -3.62 -6.52
N VAL A 49 5.57 -2.31 -6.45
CA VAL A 49 4.61 -1.61 -7.32
C VAL A 49 5.27 -0.52 -8.13
N LYS A 50 4.58 -0.05 -9.18
CA LYS A 50 5.08 1.05 -10.02
C LYS A 50 5.11 2.37 -9.24
N ILE A 51 4.03 2.61 -8.51
CA ILE A 51 3.80 3.83 -7.73
C ILE A 51 3.06 3.42 -6.46
N ALA A 52 3.50 3.91 -5.30
CA ALA A 52 2.77 3.81 -4.04
C ALA A 52 2.37 5.22 -3.58
N VAL A 53 1.10 5.38 -3.25
CA VAL A 53 0.50 6.64 -2.83
C VAL A 53 -0.21 6.47 -1.50
N ASP A 54 -0.10 7.47 -0.63
CA ASP A 54 -0.61 7.41 0.74
C ASP A 54 -1.68 8.50 0.96
N GLY A 55 -2.82 8.11 1.51
CA GLY A 55 -3.89 9.02 1.96
C GLY A 55 -5.02 9.29 0.96
N TYR A 56 -6.09 9.92 1.46
CA TYR A 56 -7.35 10.15 0.74
C TYR A 56 -7.29 11.07 -0.47
N LYS A 57 -6.22 11.89 -0.58
CA LYS A 57 -6.17 12.97 -1.57
C LYS A 57 -5.96 12.48 -3.01
N VAL A 58 -5.65 11.19 -3.19
CA VAL A 58 -5.22 10.62 -4.46
C VAL A 58 -6.40 10.12 -5.31
N PHE A 59 -7.57 9.87 -4.71
CA PHE A 59 -8.78 9.58 -5.49
C PHE A 59 -9.23 10.76 -6.36
N LEU A 60 -8.88 12.00 -6.01
CA LEU A 60 -9.28 13.20 -6.75
C LEU A 60 -8.35 13.54 -7.93
N GLU A 61 -7.16 12.94 -8.02
CA GLU A 61 -6.18 13.22 -9.09
C GLU A 61 -6.04 12.10 -10.12
N ILE A 62 -6.68 10.94 -9.92
CA ILE A 62 -6.62 9.79 -10.84
C ILE A 62 -7.86 9.68 -11.75
N ASP A 63 -8.90 10.49 -11.51
CA ASP A 63 -10.00 10.68 -12.45
C ASP A 63 -9.67 11.74 -13.52
N VAL A 64 -8.59 11.58 -14.31
CA VAL A 64 -8.38 12.23 -15.63
C VAL A 64 -7.51 11.36 -16.54
#